data_AF-A0A7V4IDD4-F1
#
_entry.id   AF-A0A7V4IDD4-F1
#
_cell.length_a   1.000
_cell.length_b   1.000
_cell.length_c   1.000
_cell.angle_alpha   90.00
_cell.angle_beta   90.00
_cell.angle_gamma   90.00
#
_symmetry.space_group_name_H-M   'P 1'
#
loop_
_entity.id
_entity.type
_entity.pdbx_description
1 polymer ?
#
loop_
_entity_poly.entity_id
_entity_poly.type
_entity_poly.pdbx_seq_one_letter_code
_entity_poly.pdbx_strand_id
1 'polypeptide(L)'
;MKKHLLTLLGCLLVSVTIARADDAAPPAETATAEPGTAGPAPEIIVAEAATGAPGAAPAAEGAATVVTSESPVNDLIVIDDTPLLDAIRNLARTAGLNIMIDPRVSYGAPGPDGKPQPQPSISIRWEKITAEQALLALLNNYGLQAVDDPKIKITRITVKDPAAPDPLLTRTFQLQYANPTNMAAAITASLSDKRSKVVPDTRTSQIVIVATEKELVEVEKLLAQLDTQTKQVLIEAKILETTVNPSTVKGINWSGTLGAQKVAYGNNNKLDPTESTIPPLSQLYPKMIMQGGSFNPATAFLNADGLAATLSFLNSFNDTRVVSEPRMVTLDNQAASIDVGLLFPIVQTTAGTANTTGGSQVEYTNLTVSLNVTPRIAANSTIELKVSQRIIRLGPVFESRIGGVLNEVNSFFTRNADTSVLIPSGNTLVLGGLISDETSTANSKVPIMGDIPVVGGLFRHDSKRREKNNLMLFITPTIVGDTDFQPTTTSFLQSKPVGVDETDWSAWDSGQPRDWSKKGVKGGAVKTRW
;
A
#
# COMPACT_ATOMS: atom_id res chain seq x y z
N MET A 1 31.47 -26.33 75.07
CA MET A 1 30.66 -27.12 76.03
C MET A 1 29.37 -27.48 75.32
N LYS A 2 29.19 -28.77 74.94
CA LYS A 2 28.22 -29.71 75.54
C LYS A 2 26.80 -29.12 75.57
N LYS A 3 25.72 -29.72 75.08
CA LYS A 3 25.31 -31.09 74.73
C LYS A 3 23.86 -30.91 74.18
N HIS A 4 23.44 -31.58 73.10
CA HIS A 4 22.59 -32.79 73.15
C HIS A 4 21.29 -32.62 73.97
N LEU A 5 20.11 -33.09 73.58
CA LEU A 5 19.62 -34.03 72.56
C LEU A 5 18.19 -34.39 73.06
N LEU A 6 17.33 -34.89 72.17
CA LEU A 6 16.07 -35.60 72.43
C LEU A 6 14.88 -34.67 72.75
N THR A 7 13.72 -34.78 72.08
CA THR A 7 12.95 -36.03 71.97
C THR A 7 11.86 -35.93 70.88
N LEU A 8 11.93 -36.83 69.87
CA LEU A 8 10.85 -37.59 69.20
C LEU A 8 9.69 -36.89 68.45
N LEU A 9 9.07 -37.41 67.36
CA LEU A 9 9.24 -38.57 66.47
C LEU A 9 8.14 -38.48 65.37
N GLY A 10 8.43 -38.92 64.14
CA GLY A 10 7.44 -39.10 63.05
C GLY A 10 8.06 -38.82 61.67
N CYS A 11 8.93 -39.69 61.11
CA CYS A 11 8.59 -40.88 60.28
C CYS A 11 7.52 -40.59 59.20
N LEU A 12 7.63 -40.94 57.92
CA LEU A 12 8.60 -41.76 57.18
C LEU A 12 8.22 -41.67 55.66
N LEU A 13 9.23 -41.72 54.78
CA LEU A 13 9.25 -42.24 53.39
C LEU A 13 7.97 -42.23 52.51
N VAL A 14 8.06 -41.61 51.32
CA VAL A 14 7.45 -42.17 50.09
C VAL A 14 8.46 -42.12 48.94
N SER A 15 8.53 -43.26 48.26
CA SER A 15 9.57 -43.75 47.37
C SER A 15 9.44 -43.29 45.91
N VAL A 16 10.59 -43.21 45.27
CA VAL A 16 10.79 -43.31 43.81
C VAL A 16 10.52 -44.75 43.38
N THR A 17 9.64 -44.96 42.41
CA THR A 17 9.52 -46.21 41.64
C THR A 17 9.38 -45.92 40.15
N ILE A 18 10.24 -46.59 39.40
CA ILE A 18 10.35 -46.68 37.95
C ILE A 18 9.16 -47.46 37.38
N ALA A 19 8.56 -46.96 36.30
CA ALA A 19 7.75 -47.77 35.39
C ALA A 19 8.16 -47.49 33.94
N ARG A 20 8.66 -48.55 33.31
CA ARG A 20 8.92 -48.71 31.89
C ARG A 20 7.63 -49.17 31.23
N ALA A 21 7.24 -48.56 30.11
CA ALA A 21 6.22 -49.08 29.21
C ALA A 21 6.64 -48.76 27.77
N ASP A 22 6.71 -49.83 26.98
CA ASP A 22 7.04 -49.89 25.57
C ASP A 22 5.98 -49.26 24.67
N ASP A 23 6.41 -49.00 23.43
CA ASP A 23 5.66 -49.04 22.18
C ASP A 23 4.39 -48.19 22.03
N ALA A 24 4.51 -47.14 21.20
CA ALA A 24 3.70 -46.92 20.00
C ALA A 24 3.91 -45.47 19.51
N ALA A 25 4.69 -45.32 18.44
CA ALA A 25 4.76 -44.08 17.68
C ALA A 25 3.41 -43.83 16.98
N PRO A 26 2.82 -42.62 17.05
CA PRO A 26 1.74 -42.24 16.16
C PRO A 26 2.31 -41.87 14.78
N PRO A 27 1.61 -42.20 13.68
CA PRO A 27 2.21 -42.32 12.37
C PRO A 27 2.47 -40.96 11.73
N ALA A 28 3.56 -40.94 10.95
CA ALA A 28 3.79 -39.99 9.88
C ALA A 28 2.58 -40.00 8.94
N GLU A 29 2.00 -38.82 8.74
CA GLU A 29 1.00 -38.60 7.72
C GLU A 29 1.71 -38.60 6.36
N THR A 30 1.84 -39.79 5.77
CA THR A 30 2.19 -39.99 4.37
C THR A 30 1.09 -39.41 3.50
N ALA A 31 1.29 -38.19 3.01
CA ALA A 31 0.63 -37.70 1.83
C ALA A 31 1.23 -38.42 0.62
N THR A 32 0.51 -39.44 0.14
CA THR A 32 0.76 -40.10 -1.14
C THR A 32 0.65 -39.05 -2.25
N ALA A 33 1.77 -38.79 -2.92
CA ALA A 33 1.79 -38.01 -4.16
C ALA A 33 1.16 -38.85 -5.29
N GLU A 34 -0.04 -38.46 -5.71
CA GLU A 34 -0.50 -38.71 -7.09
C GLU A 34 -0.01 -37.58 -7.99
N PRO A 35 0.35 -37.85 -9.25
CA PRO A 35 0.98 -36.88 -10.13
C PRO A 35 -0.04 -35.87 -10.64
N GLY A 36 -0.06 -34.69 -10.02
CA GLY A 36 -0.76 -33.50 -10.52
C GLY A 36 -0.11 -33.01 -11.81
N THR A 37 -0.93 -32.92 -12.85
CA THR A 37 -0.59 -32.51 -14.19
C THR A 37 -0.13 -31.05 -14.22
N ALA A 38 1.02 -30.79 -14.85
CA ALA A 38 1.56 -29.46 -15.05
C ALA A 38 0.61 -28.58 -15.87
N GLY A 39 0.13 -27.49 -15.28
CA GLY A 39 -0.51 -26.39 -16.02
C GLY A 39 0.54 -25.34 -16.40
N PRO A 40 0.72 -24.99 -17.69
CA PRO A 40 1.71 -24.00 -18.09
C PRO A 40 1.19 -22.57 -18.03
N ALA A 41 2.13 -21.65 -17.86
CA ALA A 41 2.00 -20.19 -17.98
C ALA A 41 1.38 -19.76 -19.34
N PRO A 42 0.79 -18.56 -19.44
CA PRO A 42 0.17 -18.11 -20.67
C PRO A 42 1.25 -17.67 -21.68
N GLU A 43 1.43 -18.46 -22.73
CA GLU A 43 2.20 -18.10 -23.92
C GLU A 43 1.40 -17.16 -24.83
N ILE A 44 2.09 -16.12 -25.27
CA ILE A 44 1.70 -15.17 -26.32
C ILE A 44 1.84 -15.89 -27.66
N ILE A 45 0.74 -16.00 -28.41
CA ILE A 45 0.79 -16.53 -29.79
C ILE A 45 0.58 -15.36 -30.76
N VAL A 46 1.69 -14.98 -31.40
CA VAL A 46 1.76 -14.30 -32.68
C VAL A 46 1.48 -15.35 -33.76
N ALA A 47 0.55 -15.09 -34.69
CA ALA A 47 0.37 -15.93 -35.87
C ALA A 47 0.41 -15.06 -37.13
N GLU A 48 1.51 -15.23 -37.86
CA GLU A 48 1.84 -14.66 -39.15
C GLU A 48 1.27 -15.51 -40.30
N ALA A 49 0.97 -14.85 -41.42
CA ALA A 49 0.24 -15.37 -42.56
C ALA A 49 1.11 -16.24 -43.50
N ALA A 50 0.48 -17.25 -44.11
CA ALA A 50 0.97 -17.83 -45.36
C ALA A 50 -0.17 -18.33 -46.28
N THR A 51 0.04 -18.02 -47.56
CA THR A 51 -0.70 -18.19 -48.83
C THR A 51 -1.13 -19.59 -49.26
N GLY A 52 -2.24 -19.67 -50.02
CA GLY A 52 -2.52 -20.74 -50.99
C GLY A 52 -3.98 -20.84 -51.49
N ALA A 53 -4.28 -20.28 -52.69
CA ALA A 53 -5.54 -20.42 -53.46
C ALA A 53 -5.54 -21.73 -54.31
N PRO A 54 -6.59 -22.19 -55.07
CA PRO A 54 -7.67 -21.42 -55.74
C PRO A 54 -9.08 -22.06 -55.84
N GLY A 55 -10.10 -21.27 -56.26
CA GLY A 55 -11.39 -21.77 -56.77
C GLY A 55 -12.58 -20.80 -56.71
N ALA A 56 -12.90 -20.16 -57.84
CA ALA A 56 -14.03 -19.23 -58.13
C ALA A 56 -15.43 -19.92 -58.06
N ALA A 57 -16.63 -19.33 -57.89
CA ALA A 57 -17.24 -17.97 -57.86
C ALA A 57 -18.69 -18.10 -57.25
N PRO A 58 -19.56 -17.06 -57.27
CA PRO A 58 -19.63 -15.89 -56.41
C PRO A 58 -20.82 -15.93 -55.43
N ALA A 59 -20.68 -15.34 -54.24
CA ALA A 59 -21.79 -15.07 -53.32
C ALA A 59 -22.00 -13.56 -53.21
N ALA A 60 -23.26 -13.15 -53.36
CA ALA A 60 -23.71 -11.78 -53.41
C ALA A 60 -23.44 -11.00 -52.10
N GLU A 61 -22.96 -9.78 -52.28
CA GLU A 61 -22.97 -8.70 -51.29
C GLU A 61 -24.40 -8.44 -50.82
N GLY A 62 -24.59 -8.50 -49.50
CA GLY A 62 -25.82 -8.13 -48.81
C GLY A 62 -25.49 -7.28 -47.59
N ALA A 63 -24.87 -6.12 -47.82
CA ALA A 63 -24.82 -5.05 -46.83
C ALA A 63 -26.27 -4.62 -46.55
N ALA A 64 -26.80 -4.99 -45.39
CA ALA A 64 -28.03 -4.42 -44.86
C ALA A 64 -27.73 -2.98 -44.41
N THR A 65 -27.59 -2.10 -45.40
CA THR A 65 -27.87 -0.68 -45.27
C THR A 65 -29.30 -0.60 -44.74
N VAL A 66 -29.46 -0.20 -43.48
CA VAL A 66 -30.76 0.23 -42.98
C VAL A 66 -31.06 1.52 -43.73
N VAL A 67 -31.73 1.38 -44.86
CA VAL A 67 -32.44 2.48 -45.49
C VAL A 67 -33.62 2.76 -44.57
N THR A 68 -33.43 3.68 -43.62
CA THR A 68 -34.52 4.47 -43.09
C THR A 68 -35.13 5.18 -44.29
N SER A 69 -36.29 4.72 -44.74
CA SER A 69 -37.13 5.51 -45.63
C SER A 69 -37.55 6.76 -44.85
N GLU A 70 -36.81 7.86 -44.99
CA GLU A 70 -37.27 9.16 -44.56
C GLU A 70 -38.55 9.47 -45.34
N SER A 71 -39.70 9.31 -44.69
CA SER A 71 -40.95 9.83 -45.23
C SER A 71 -40.80 11.34 -45.43
N PRO A 72 -41.21 11.91 -46.57
CA PRO A 72 -41.06 13.34 -46.82
C PRO A 72 -41.75 14.14 -45.72
N VAL A 73 -41.09 15.20 -45.24
CA VAL A 73 -41.71 16.17 -44.33
C VAL A 73 -42.77 16.92 -45.13
N ASN A 74 -44.02 16.82 -44.71
CA ASN A 74 -45.11 17.55 -45.35
C ASN A 74 -45.18 18.95 -44.74
N ASP A 75 -45.23 19.98 -45.60
CA ASP A 75 -45.31 21.37 -45.14
C ASP A 75 -46.60 21.65 -44.36
N LEU A 76 -47.72 21.00 -44.75
CA LEU A 76 -49.01 21.15 -44.09
C LEU A 76 -49.87 19.89 -44.24
N ILE A 77 -50.36 19.36 -43.12
CA ILE A 77 -51.36 18.29 -43.07
C ILE A 77 -52.63 18.87 -42.42
N VAL A 78 -53.74 18.88 -43.16
CA VAL A 78 -55.04 19.35 -42.68
C VAL A 78 -56.04 18.20 -42.78
N ILE A 79 -56.74 17.95 -41.68
CA ILE A 79 -57.83 16.99 -41.55
C ILE A 79 -59.01 17.78 -41.00
N ASP A 80 -60.09 17.90 -41.77
CA ASP A 80 -61.29 18.64 -41.38
C ASP A 80 -62.47 17.67 -41.27
N ASP A 81 -63.12 17.62 -40.10
CA ASP A 81 -64.33 16.87 -39.78
C ASP A 81 -64.36 15.42 -40.30
N THR A 82 -63.26 14.70 -40.12
CA THR A 82 -63.11 13.33 -40.64
C THR A 82 -63.31 12.30 -39.51
N PRO A 83 -63.99 11.16 -39.75
CA PRO A 83 -64.08 10.10 -38.75
C PRO A 83 -62.68 9.58 -38.37
N LEU A 84 -62.45 9.32 -37.08
CA LEU A 84 -61.15 8.88 -36.55
C LEU A 84 -60.51 7.74 -37.36
N LEU A 85 -61.28 6.73 -37.75
CA LEU A 85 -60.76 5.57 -38.47
C LEU A 85 -60.28 5.93 -39.88
N ASP A 86 -60.98 6.85 -40.54
CA ASP A 86 -60.65 7.30 -41.88
C ASP A 86 -59.47 8.27 -41.86
N ALA A 87 -59.37 9.11 -40.83
CA ALA A 87 -58.18 9.92 -40.59
C ALA A 87 -56.93 9.06 -40.38
N ILE A 88 -57.02 8.01 -39.56
CA ILE A 88 -55.94 7.04 -39.34
C ILE A 88 -55.53 6.35 -40.66
N ARG A 89 -56.51 5.89 -41.45
CA ARG A 89 -56.25 5.25 -42.76
C ARG A 89 -55.61 6.20 -43.77
N ASN A 90 -56.04 7.45 -43.80
CA ASN A 90 -55.50 8.45 -44.70
C ASN A 90 -54.06 8.81 -44.32
N LEU A 91 -53.78 9.03 -43.03
CA LEU A 91 -52.42 9.28 -42.55
C LEU A 91 -51.49 8.09 -42.79
N ALA A 92 -51.95 6.87 -42.52
CA ALA A 92 -51.17 5.65 -42.80
C ALA A 92 -50.85 5.49 -44.28
N ARG A 93 -51.82 5.76 -45.17
CA ARG A 93 -51.60 5.73 -46.62
C ARG A 93 -50.58 6.77 -47.06
N THR A 94 -50.65 7.99 -46.52
CA THR A 94 -49.68 9.06 -46.81
C THR A 94 -48.29 8.74 -46.28
N ALA A 95 -48.20 8.02 -45.15
CA ALA A 95 -46.94 7.52 -44.58
C ALA A 95 -46.39 6.27 -45.31
N GLY A 96 -47.14 5.68 -46.25
CA GLY A 96 -46.76 4.45 -46.94
C GLY A 96 -46.85 3.18 -46.08
N LEU A 97 -47.61 3.23 -44.97
CA LEU A 97 -47.75 2.13 -44.01
C LEU A 97 -48.98 1.28 -44.33
N ASN A 98 -48.77 -0.04 -44.42
CA ASN A 98 -49.87 -1.00 -44.50
C ASN A 98 -50.39 -1.28 -43.09
N ILE A 99 -51.59 -0.78 -42.77
CA ILE A 99 -52.16 -0.91 -41.44
C ILE A 99 -53.25 -1.99 -41.34
N MET A 100 -53.34 -2.65 -40.19
CA MET A 100 -54.45 -3.51 -39.79
C MET A 100 -54.99 -3.02 -38.44
N ILE A 101 -56.28 -2.69 -38.39
CA ILE A 101 -56.92 -2.23 -37.15
C ILE A 101 -57.46 -3.45 -36.39
N ASP A 102 -57.10 -3.58 -35.11
CA ASP A 102 -57.58 -4.66 -34.25
C ASP A 102 -59.09 -4.51 -33.99
N PRO A 103 -59.90 -5.59 -34.08
CA PRO A 103 -61.33 -5.57 -33.75
C PRO A 103 -61.68 -5.08 -32.33
N ARG A 104 -60.70 -5.07 -31.40
CA ARG A 104 -60.86 -4.50 -30.06
C ARG A 104 -60.94 -2.97 -30.03
N VAL A 105 -60.55 -2.29 -31.11
CA VAL A 105 -60.70 -0.86 -31.26
C VAL A 105 -62.16 -0.57 -31.60
N SER A 106 -62.96 -0.24 -30.58
CA SER A 106 -64.44 -0.20 -30.59
C SER A 106 -65.08 0.90 -31.47
N TYR A 107 -64.30 1.64 -32.27
CA TYR A 107 -64.81 2.72 -33.11
C TYR A 107 -65.37 2.14 -34.43
N GLY A 108 -66.69 2.09 -34.56
CA GLY A 108 -67.39 1.63 -35.77
C GLY A 108 -67.75 0.14 -35.84
N ALA A 109 -67.37 -0.67 -34.85
CA ALA A 109 -67.88 -2.03 -34.70
C ALA A 109 -69.31 -2.01 -34.09
N PRO A 110 -70.19 -2.97 -34.42
CA PRO A 110 -71.47 -3.12 -33.73
C PRO A 110 -71.20 -3.37 -32.25
N GLY A 111 -71.75 -2.53 -31.37
CA GLY A 111 -71.69 -2.78 -29.93
C GLY A 111 -72.46 -4.06 -29.56
N PRO A 112 -72.37 -4.51 -28.30
CA PRO A 112 -73.17 -5.64 -27.79
C PRO A 112 -74.68 -5.50 -28.06
N ASP A 113 -75.15 -4.26 -28.28
CA ASP A 113 -76.54 -3.89 -28.57
C ASP A 113 -76.86 -3.72 -30.08
N GLY A 114 -75.99 -4.16 -30.99
CA GLY A 114 -76.21 -4.12 -32.44
C GLY A 114 -76.25 -2.72 -33.09
N LYS A 115 -75.99 -1.66 -32.32
CA LYS A 115 -75.85 -0.28 -32.81
C LYS A 115 -74.36 0.06 -33.03
N PRO A 116 -73.99 0.74 -34.13
CA PRO A 116 -72.62 1.20 -34.33
C PRO A 116 -72.29 2.24 -33.27
N GLN A 117 -71.15 2.09 -32.58
CA GLN A 117 -70.69 3.11 -31.65
C GLN A 117 -70.33 4.40 -32.40
N PRO A 118 -70.73 5.58 -31.89
CA PRO A 118 -70.45 6.86 -32.54
C PRO A 118 -68.94 7.08 -32.62
N GLN A 119 -68.43 7.36 -33.82
CA GLN A 119 -67.04 7.72 -34.03
C GLN A 119 -66.87 9.23 -33.80
N PRO A 120 -65.84 9.67 -33.06
CA PRO A 120 -65.54 11.09 -32.95
C PRO A 120 -65.07 11.62 -34.32
N SER A 121 -65.63 12.76 -34.75
CA SER A 121 -65.06 13.55 -35.84
C SER A 121 -63.86 14.32 -35.32
N ILE A 122 -62.78 14.33 -36.10
CA ILE A 122 -61.55 15.03 -35.74
C ILE A 122 -61.24 16.13 -36.75
N SER A 123 -60.77 17.26 -36.24
CA SER A 123 -60.32 18.40 -37.03
C SER A 123 -58.95 18.83 -36.49
N ILE A 124 -57.88 18.51 -37.23
CA ILE A 124 -56.49 18.70 -36.80
C ILE A 124 -55.67 19.34 -37.92
N ARG A 125 -54.81 20.27 -37.53
CA ARG A 125 -53.82 20.91 -38.41
C ARG A 125 -52.42 20.72 -37.83
N TRP A 126 -51.54 20.12 -38.61
CA TRP A 126 -50.11 20.01 -38.30
C TRP A 126 -49.26 20.70 -39.36
N GLU A 127 -48.24 21.41 -38.91
CA GLU A 127 -47.24 22.08 -39.74
C GLU A 127 -45.88 21.40 -39.53
N LYS A 128 -45.12 21.22 -40.61
CA LYS A 128 -43.72 20.72 -40.58
C LYS A 128 -43.53 19.39 -39.83
N ILE A 129 -44.42 18.43 -40.05
CA ILE A 129 -44.39 17.09 -39.42
C ILE A 129 -44.50 16.02 -40.49
N THR A 130 -43.85 14.87 -40.30
CA THR A 130 -44.01 13.72 -41.21
C THR A 130 -45.37 13.04 -41.00
N ALA A 131 -45.91 12.39 -42.03
CA ALA A 131 -47.18 11.68 -41.93
C ALA A 131 -47.17 10.56 -40.86
N GLU A 132 -46.01 9.93 -40.63
CA GLU A 132 -45.81 8.95 -39.57
C GLU A 132 -45.85 9.58 -38.17
N GLN A 133 -45.17 10.70 -37.95
CA GLN A 133 -45.21 11.43 -36.68
C GLN A 133 -46.62 11.95 -36.38
N ALA A 134 -47.32 12.46 -37.40
CA ALA A 134 -48.73 12.86 -37.30
C ALA A 134 -49.64 11.68 -36.91
N LEU A 135 -49.43 10.51 -37.52
CA LEU A 135 -50.15 9.29 -37.19
C LEU A 135 -49.90 8.86 -35.73
N LEU A 136 -48.64 8.82 -35.29
CA LEU A 136 -48.30 8.48 -33.91
C LEU A 136 -48.88 9.47 -32.89
N ALA A 137 -48.86 10.77 -33.20
CA ALA A 137 -49.46 11.80 -32.37
C ALA A 137 -50.98 11.63 -32.25
N LEU A 138 -51.66 11.33 -33.37
CA LEU A 138 -53.08 11.02 -33.38
C LEU A 138 -53.40 9.80 -32.53
N LEU A 139 -52.67 8.71 -32.74
CA LEU A 139 -52.86 7.46 -32.00
C LEU A 139 -52.67 7.68 -30.49
N ASN A 140 -51.64 8.42 -30.09
CA ASN A 140 -51.35 8.70 -28.69
C ASN A 140 -52.45 9.54 -28.01
N ASN A 141 -53.07 10.50 -28.71
CA ASN A 141 -54.16 11.32 -28.18
C ASN A 141 -55.42 10.48 -27.85
N TYR A 142 -55.68 9.43 -28.64
CA TYR A 142 -56.83 8.54 -28.47
C TYR A 142 -56.49 7.23 -27.73
N GLY A 143 -55.32 7.13 -27.10
CA GLY A 143 -54.90 5.94 -26.35
C GLY A 143 -54.74 4.69 -27.23
N LEU A 144 -54.38 4.87 -28.49
CA LEU A 144 -54.06 3.80 -29.44
C LEU A 144 -52.54 3.72 -29.62
N GLN A 145 -52.03 2.55 -30.02
CA GLN A 145 -50.64 2.34 -30.36
C GLN A 145 -50.51 1.57 -31.67
N ALA A 146 -49.51 1.96 -32.46
CA ALA A 146 -49.06 1.22 -33.63
C ALA A 146 -48.04 0.17 -33.17
N VAL A 147 -48.30 -1.10 -33.45
CA VAL A 147 -47.38 -2.20 -33.21
C VAL A 147 -46.95 -2.75 -34.57
N ASP A 148 -45.69 -2.52 -34.92
CA ASP A 148 -45.15 -3.02 -36.19
C ASP A 148 -44.77 -4.50 -36.07
N ASP A 149 -45.34 -5.33 -36.95
CA ASP A 149 -44.91 -6.72 -37.08
C ASP A 149 -43.81 -6.83 -38.16
N PRO A 150 -42.52 -7.00 -37.78
CA PRO A 150 -41.40 -6.98 -38.73
C PRO A 150 -41.44 -8.13 -39.75
N LYS A 151 -42.23 -9.18 -39.48
CA LYS A 151 -42.37 -10.36 -40.36
C LYS A 151 -43.33 -10.16 -41.53
N ILE A 152 -44.38 -9.36 -41.33
CA ILE A 152 -45.45 -9.17 -42.33
C ILE A 152 -45.47 -7.76 -42.92
N LYS A 153 -44.62 -6.83 -42.42
CA LYS A 153 -44.62 -5.41 -42.82
C LYS A 153 -46.02 -4.79 -42.73
N ILE A 154 -46.78 -5.22 -41.71
CA ILE A 154 -48.11 -4.69 -41.39
C ILE A 154 -48.03 -4.08 -40.00
N THR A 155 -48.45 -2.83 -39.90
CA THR A 155 -48.56 -2.09 -38.64
C THR A 155 -49.94 -2.35 -38.04
N ARG A 156 -50.00 -3.01 -36.88
CA ARG A 156 -51.26 -3.29 -36.20
C ARG A 156 -51.63 -2.17 -35.24
N ILE A 157 -52.78 -1.55 -35.43
CA ILE A 157 -53.28 -0.53 -34.51
C ILE A 157 -54.10 -1.21 -33.41
N THR A 158 -53.63 -1.09 -32.19
CA THR A 158 -54.24 -1.69 -31.00
C THR A 158 -54.50 -0.62 -29.94
N VAL A 159 -55.32 -0.92 -28.94
CA VAL A 159 -55.43 -0.05 -27.75
C VAL A 159 -54.07 -0.04 -27.06
N LYS A 160 -53.57 1.14 -26.70
CA LYS A 160 -52.34 1.32 -25.95
C LYS A 160 -52.50 0.61 -24.62
N ASP A 161 -51.85 -0.54 -24.48
CA ASP A 161 -51.92 -1.31 -23.25
C ASP A 161 -51.19 -0.52 -22.15
N PRO A 162 -51.86 -0.05 -21.09
CA PRO A 162 -51.20 0.64 -19.99
C PRO A 162 -50.22 -0.27 -19.23
N ALA A 163 -50.23 -1.59 -19.48
CA ALA A 163 -49.26 -2.55 -18.95
C ALA A 163 -48.09 -2.85 -19.92
N ALA A 164 -48.03 -2.23 -21.11
CA ALA A 164 -46.89 -2.40 -22.00
C ALA A 164 -45.64 -1.76 -21.39
N PRO A 165 -44.53 -2.51 -21.24
CA PRO A 165 -43.33 -1.98 -20.63
C PRO A 165 -42.67 -0.94 -21.55
N ASP A 166 -42.19 0.16 -20.97
CA ASP A 166 -41.50 1.23 -21.68
C ASP A 166 -40.29 0.67 -22.48
N PRO A 167 -40.00 1.22 -23.68
CA PRO A 167 -38.88 0.77 -24.51
C PRO A 167 -37.54 1.06 -23.81
N LEU A 168 -36.59 0.13 -24.00
CA LEU A 168 -35.23 0.28 -23.50
C LEU A 168 -34.39 1.03 -24.53
N LEU A 169 -33.69 2.06 -24.07
CA LEU A 169 -32.78 2.86 -24.85
C LEU A 169 -31.35 2.62 -24.35
N THR A 170 -30.40 2.64 -25.28
CA THR A 170 -28.98 2.52 -24.96
C THR A 170 -28.33 3.89 -25.03
N ARG A 171 -27.70 4.33 -23.95
CA ARG A 171 -26.92 5.57 -23.90
C ARG A 171 -25.54 5.30 -23.31
N THR A 172 -24.56 5.99 -23.87
CA THR A 172 -23.17 5.94 -23.40
C THR A 172 -22.81 7.23 -22.67
N PHE A 173 -22.17 7.10 -21.51
CA PHE A 173 -21.67 8.23 -20.73
C PHE A 173 -20.16 8.11 -20.55
N GLN A 174 -19.45 9.22 -20.78
CA GLN A 174 -18.01 9.33 -20.54
C GLN A 174 -17.78 9.84 -19.12
N LEU A 175 -16.98 9.10 -18.34
CA LEU A 175 -16.56 9.51 -16.99
C LEU A 175 -15.23 10.28 -17.05
N GLN A 176 -15.06 11.24 -16.15
CA GLN A 176 -13.87 12.09 -16.05
C GLN A 176 -12.96 11.70 -14.88
N TYR A 177 -13.53 11.37 -13.72
CA TYR A 177 -12.77 11.13 -12.48
C TYR A 177 -13.01 9.74 -11.89
N ALA A 178 -14.26 9.26 -11.92
CA ALA A 178 -14.62 8.00 -11.29
C ALA A 178 -14.29 6.76 -12.13
N ASN A 179 -13.96 5.64 -11.47
CA ASN A 179 -13.76 4.36 -12.15
C ASN A 179 -15.10 3.74 -12.60
N PRO A 180 -15.26 3.35 -13.88
CA PRO A 180 -16.51 2.77 -14.39
C PRO A 180 -17.01 1.54 -13.62
N THR A 181 -16.11 0.70 -13.12
CA THR A 181 -16.47 -0.53 -12.38
C THR A 181 -17.15 -0.21 -11.05
N ASN A 182 -16.62 0.78 -10.31
CA ASN A 182 -17.21 1.19 -9.03
C ASN A 182 -18.57 1.87 -9.24
N MET A 183 -18.69 2.65 -10.32
CA MET A 183 -19.92 3.34 -10.70
C MET A 183 -21.03 2.39 -11.17
N ALA A 184 -20.67 1.35 -11.93
CA ALA A 184 -21.62 0.38 -12.44
C ALA A 184 -22.40 -0.32 -11.32
N ALA A 185 -21.74 -0.65 -10.20
CA ALA A 185 -22.40 -1.25 -9.04
C ALA A 185 -23.43 -0.31 -8.41
N ALA A 186 -23.09 0.97 -8.22
CA ALA A 186 -23.99 1.97 -7.64
C ALA A 186 -25.20 2.25 -8.55
N ILE A 187 -24.98 2.32 -9.87
CA ILE A 187 -26.04 2.60 -10.84
C ILE A 187 -26.97 1.39 -10.99
N THR A 188 -26.43 0.18 -11.03
CA THR A 188 -27.24 -1.05 -11.11
C THR A 188 -28.20 -1.16 -9.92
N ALA A 189 -27.79 -0.70 -8.72
CA ALA A 189 -28.65 -0.66 -7.55
C ALA A 189 -29.74 0.43 -7.60
N SER A 190 -29.56 1.48 -8.41
CA SER A 190 -30.55 2.55 -8.61
C SER A 190 -31.63 2.21 -9.64
N LEU A 191 -31.37 1.23 -10.52
CA LEU A 191 -32.29 0.83 -11.59
C LEU A 191 -33.44 0.00 -11.03
N SER A 192 -34.66 0.32 -11.46
CA SER A 192 -35.89 -0.34 -11.00
C SER A 192 -36.29 -1.50 -11.90
N ASP A 193 -36.01 -1.41 -13.20
CA ASP A 193 -36.31 -2.46 -14.17
C ASP A 193 -35.20 -3.52 -14.21
N LYS A 194 -35.57 -4.80 -14.03
CA LYS A 194 -34.65 -5.95 -14.13
C LYS A 194 -34.07 -6.15 -15.53
N ARG A 195 -34.70 -5.57 -16.56
CA ARG A 195 -34.21 -5.61 -17.94
C ARG A 195 -33.09 -4.61 -18.18
N SER A 196 -32.95 -3.60 -17.31
CA SER A 196 -31.93 -2.58 -17.44
C SER A 196 -30.55 -3.19 -17.17
N LYS A 197 -29.57 -2.81 -17.99
CA LYS A 197 -28.20 -3.35 -17.93
C LYS A 197 -27.19 -2.21 -17.94
N VAL A 198 -26.15 -2.39 -17.14
CA VAL A 198 -25.03 -1.45 -17.04
C VAL A 198 -23.76 -2.22 -17.40
N VAL A 199 -23.03 -1.75 -18.40
CA VAL A 199 -21.77 -2.34 -18.84
C VAL A 199 -20.67 -1.28 -18.73
N PRO A 200 -19.71 -1.45 -17.79
CA PRO A 200 -18.56 -0.56 -17.71
C PRO A 200 -17.53 -0.91 -18.79
N ASP A 201 -17.02 0.10 -19.50
CA ASP A 201 -15.82 0.02 -20.35
C ASP A 201 -14.67 0.76 -19.66
N THR A 202 -13.80 0.00 -18.99
CA THR A 202 -12.63 0.54 -18.28
C THR A 202 -11.54 1.05 -19.22
N ARG A 203 -11.50 0.60 -20.48
CA ARG A 203 -10.47 1.02 -21.45
C ARG A 203 -10.71 2.45 -21.92
N THR A 204 -11.97 2.82 -22.12
CA THR A 204 -12.35 4.17 -22.57
C THR A 204 -12.87 5.06 -21.43
N SER A 205 -12.96 4.54 -20.20
CA SER A 205 -13.61 5.22 -19.07
C SER A 205 -15.06 5.61 -19.38
N GLN A 206 -15.78 4.72 -20.06
CA GLN A 206 -17.19 4.91 -20.43
C GLN A 206 -18.07 3.92 -19.71
N ILE A 207 -19.35 4.25 -19.61
CA ILE A 207 -20.39 3.35 -19.12
C ILE A 207 -21.53 3.31 -20.13
N VAL A 208 -21.88 2.10 -20.55
CA VAL A 208 -22.98 1.83 -21.48
C VAL A 208 -24.18 1.38 -20.67
N ILE A 209 -25.27 2.12 -20.77
CA ILE A 209 -26.48 1.89 -19.98
C ILE A 209 -27.63 1.61 -20.93
N VAL A 210 -28.28 0.48 -20.71
CA VAL A 210 -29.50 0.07 -21.41
C VAL A 210 -30.63 0.17 -20.39
N ALA A 211 -31.50 1.16 -20.50
CA ALA A 211 -32.56 1.43 -19.52
C ALA A 211 -33.74 2.18 -20.15
N THR A 212 -34.81 2.39 -19.39
CA THR A 212 -35.93 3.24 -19.84
C THR A 212 -35.52 4.72 -19.87
N GLU A 213 -36.19 5.55 -20.68
CA GLU A 213 -35.85 6.99 -20.81
C GLU A 213 -35.90 7.72 -19.45
N LYS A 214 -36.88 7.39 -18.60
CA LYS A 214 -37.01 7.98 -17.26
C LYS A 214 -35.81 7.65 -16.37
N GLU A 215 -35.38 6.39 -16.37
CA GLU A 215 -34.22 5.93 -15.62
C GLU A 215 -32.92 6.57 -16.15
N LEU A 216 -32.77 6.72 -17.47
CA LEU A 216 -31.59 7.36 -18.06
C LEU A 216 -31.42 8.81 -17.60
N VAL A 217 -32.52 9.57 -17.50
CA VAL A 217 -32.49 10.96 -17.00
C VAL A 217 -32.11 11.03 -15.51
N GLU A 218 -32.57 10.07 -14.70
CA GLU A 218 -32.21 9.97 -13.28
C GLU A 218 -30.73 9.59 -13.10
N VAL A 219 -30.26 8.60 -13.88
CA VAL A 219 -28.87 8.17 -13.86
C VAL A 219 -27.93 9.28 -14.34
N GLU A 220 -28.32 10.07 -15.35
CA GLU A 220 -27.54 11.22 -15.80
C GLU A 220 -27.33 12.26 -14.69
N LYS A 221 -28.39 12.57 -13.92
CA LYS A 221 -28.29 13.47 -12.75
C LYS A 221 -27.41 12.89 -11.65
N LEU A 222 -27.53 11.59 -11.39
CA LEU A 222 -26.72 10.90 -10.40
C LEU A 222 -25.23 10.87 -10.80
N LEU A 223 -24.94 10.57 -12.07
CA LEU A 223 -23.59 10.57 -12.63
C LEU A 223 -22.94 11.95 -12.49
N ALA A 224 -23.66 13.03 -12.81
CA ALA A 224 -23.16 14.39 -12.66
C ALA A 224 -22.84 14.78 -11.20
N GLN A 225 -23.50 14.17 -10.23
CA GLN A 225 -23.23 14.41 -8.80
C GLN A 225 -22.10 13.54 -8.25
N LEU A 226 -21.92 12.33 -8.78
CA LEU A 226 -20.91 11.38 -8.30
C LEU A 226 -19.54 11.55 -8.98
N ASP A 227 -19.52 11.90 -10.27
CA ASP A 227 -18.28 12.10 -11.03
C ASP A 227 -17.64 13.46 -10.72
N THR A 228 -17.17 13.59 -9.48
CA THR A 228 -16.48 14.78 -8.96
C THR A 228 -15.02 14.47 -8.67
N GLN A 229 -14.17 15.50 -8.71
CA GLN A 229 -12.75 15.34 -8.46
C GLN A 229 -12.48 14.95 -7.00
N THR A 230 -11.85 13.80 -6.80
CA THR A 230 -11.37 13.38 -5.48
C THR A 230 -10.17 14.21 -5.05
N LYS A 231 -10.23 14.75 -3.83
CA LYS A 231 -9.13 15.51 -3.24
C LYS A 231 -7.96 14.60 -2.90
N GLN A 232 -6.76 15.17 -2.90
CA GLN A 232 -5.54 14.51 -2.48
C GLN A 232 -5.12 14.99 -1.09
N VAL A 233 -4.45 14.12 -0.35
CA VAL A 233 -3.90 14.40 0.97
C VAL A 233 -2.41 14.09 0.95
N LEU A 234 -1.60 15.10 1.27
CA LEU A 234 -0.19 14.97 1.60
C LEU A 234 -0.10 14.51 3.06
N ILE A 235 0.62 13.43 3.29
CA ILE A 235 0.92 12.93 4.63
C ILE A 235 2.42 13.04 4.86
N GLU A 236 2.78 13.72 5.94
CA GLU A 236 4.14 13.81 6.44
C GLU A 236 4.20 13.15 7.82
N ALA A 237 5.05 12.14 8.00
CA ALA A 237 5.36 11.62 9.32
C ALA A 237 6.78 12.03 9.70
N LYS A 238 6.99 12.43 10.96
CA LYS A 238 8.32 12.72 11.50
C LYS A 238 8.59 11.83 12.69
N ILE A 239 9.71 11.12 12.64
CA ILE A 239 10.21 10.33 13.76
C ILE A 239 11.42 11.06 14.30
N LEU A 240 11.38 11.42 15.58
CA LEU A 240 12.50 12.01 16.30
C LEU A 240 12.98 11.02 17.35
N GLU A 241 14.23 10.59 17.23
CA GLU A 241 14.90 9.78 18.24
C GLU A 241 16.10 10.55 18.77
N THR A 242 16.26 10.57 20.09
CA THR A 242 17.37 11.23 20.76
C THR A 242 17.91 10.30 21.84
N THR A 243 19.20 10.02 21.78
CA THR A 243 19.92 9.15 22.72
C THR A 243 21.03 9.96 23.37
N VAL A 244 20.96 10.08 24.70
CA VAL A 244 21.93 10.82 25.51
C VAL A 244 22.57 9.87 26.51
N ASN A 245 23.88 9.67 26.37
CA ASN A 245 24.65 8.66 27.11
C ASN A 245 25.85 9.26 27.87
N PRO A 246 25.64 10.11 28.90
CA PRO A 246 26.71 10.58 29.75
C PRO A 246 27.28 9.44 30.60
N SER A 247 28.61 9.35 30.67
CA SER A 247 29.28 8.44 31.60
C SER A 247 30.42 9.15 32.32
N THR A 248 30.48 8.95 33.63
CA THR A 248 31.52 9.49 34.50
C THR A 248 32.18 8.34 35.24
N VAL A 249 33.50 8.22 35.09
CA VAL A 249 34.34 7.27 35.80
C VAL A 249 35.37 8.05 36.62
N LYS A 250 35.44 7.77 37.92
CA LYS A 250 36.38 8.42 38.83
C LYS A 250 36.92 7.45 39.87
N GLY A 251 38.20 7.58 40.22
CA GLY A 251 38.83 6.85 41.32
C GLY A 251 39.94 5.90 40.85
N ILE A 252 40.40 5.05 41.77
CA ILE A 252 41.51 4.13 41.54
C ILE A 252 40.99 2.70 41.55
N ASN A 253 41.27 1.96 40.49
CA ASN A 253 40.96 0.53 40.43
C ASN A 253 42.12 -0.29 41.02
N TRP A 254 41.85 -0.95 42.14
CA TRP A 254 42.81 -1.77 42.90
C TRP A 254 42.69 -3.28 42.60
N SER A 255 41.80 -3.69 41.69
CA SER A 255 41.53 -5.12 41.41
C SER A 255 42.77 -5.87 40.90
N GLY A 256 43.62 -5.20 40.11
CA GLY A 256 44.88 -5.76 39.62
C GLY A 256 45.88 -6.09 40.72
N THR A 257 46.03 -5.22 41.72
CA THR A 257 46.89 -5.47 42.90
C THR A 257 46.36 -6.62 43.76
N LEU A 258 45.06 -6.59 44.08
CA LEU A 258 44.45 -7.57 44.97
C LEU A 258 44.41 -8.98 44.35
N GLY A 259 44.20 -9.06 43.04
CA GLY A 259 44.27 -10.30 42.27
C GLY A 259 45.69 -10.88 42.19
N ALA A 260 46.71 -10.03 41.99
CA ALA A 260 48.12 -10.45 41.98
C ALA A 260 48.60 -10.97 43.35
N GLN A 261 48.04 -10.45 44.44
CA GLN A 261 48.31 -10.89 45.81
C GLN A 261 47.47 -12.10 46.26
N LYS A 262 46.71 -12.73 45.34
CA LYS A 262 45.81 -13.88 45.60
C LYS A 262 44.80 -13.64 46.72
N VAL A 263 44.39 -12.39 46.95
CA VAL A 263 43.38 -12.04 47.95
C VAL A 263 42.00 -12.05 47.28
N ALA A 264 41.28 -13.17 47.43
CA ALA A 264 39.92 -13.33 46.91
C ALA A 264 38.87 -13.07 48.01
N TYR A 265 37.84 -12.28 47.69
CA TYR A 265 36.66 -12.08 48.54
C TYR A 265 35.38 -12.42 47.77
N GLY A 266 34.60 -13.37 48.28
CA GLY A 266 33.35 -13.86 47.65
C GLY A 266 33.45 -15.32 47.19
N ASN A 267 32.29 -15.99 47.10
CA ASN A 267 32.19 -17.38 46.67
C ASN A 267 32.48 -17.47 45.15
N ASN A 268 33.45 -18.32 44.77
CA ASN A 268 33.74 -18.83 43.41
C ASN A 268 35.02 -18.33 42.68
N ASN A 269 36.19 -18.31 43.30
CA ASN A 269 37.34 -19.07 42.74
C ASN A 269 38.60 -19.10 43.64
N LYS A 270 39.33 -20.20 43.46
CA LYS A 270 40.20 -20.89 44.42
C LYS A 270 41.53 -20.17 44.71
N LEU A 271 41.90 -20.17 45.99
CA LEU A 271 43.29 -20.10 46.45
C LEU A 271 44.00 -21.40 46.06
N ASP A 272 44.80 -21.37 44.98
CA ASP A 272 45.80 -22.40 44.71
C ASP A 272 47.20 -21.77 44.85
N PRO A 273 47.99 -22.12 45.88
CA PRO A 273 49.28 -21.49 46.13
C PRO A 273 50.42 -22.04 45.26
N THR A 274 50.18 -22.94 44.31
CA THR A 274 51.26 -23.83 43.80
C THR A 274 51.86 -23.51 42.43
N GLU A 275 51.41 -22.49 41.71
CA GLU A 275 52.15 -22.01 40.52
C GLU A 275 52.41 -20.50 40.60
N SER A 276 53.69 -20.17 40.79
CA SER A 276 54.26 -18.85 40.57
C SER A 276 54.65 -18.75 39.09
N THR A 277 53.70 -18.40 38.24
CA THR A 277 53.99 -17.87 36.90
C THR A 277 53.70 -16.37 36.92
N ILE A 278 54.58 -15.63 37.58
CA ILE A 278 54.70 -14.19 37.31
C ILE A 278 55.16 -14.10 35.84
N PRO A 279 54.36 -13.58 34.90
CA PRO A 279 54.82 -13.41 33.53
C PRO A 279 56.01 -12.46 33.52
N PRO A 280 57.08 -12.75 32.76
CA PRO A 280 58.29 -11.94 32.76
C PRO A 280 58.01 -10.48 32.34
N LEU A 281 58.76 -9.56 32.94
CA LEU A 281 58.67 -8.10 32.79
C LEU A 281 58.74 -7.59 31.33
N SER A 282 59.12 -8.45 30.38
CA SER A 282 59.18 -8.17 28.94
C SER A 282 57.82 -8.23 28.21
N GLN A 283 56.73 -8.63 28.88
CA GLN A 283 55.38 -8.66 28.30
C GLN A 283 54.45 -7.54 28.78
N LEU A 284 54.88 -6.71 29.73
CA LEU A 284 54.07 -5.64 30.33
C LEU A 284 54.63 -4.24 29.97
N TYR A 285 54.78 -3.98 28.68
CA TYR A 285 54.88 -2.60 28.21
C TYR A 285 53.53 -1.89 28.43
N PRO A 286 53.51 -0.57 28.70
CA PRO A 286 52.28 0.21 28.76
C PRO A 286 51.63 0.16 27.37
N LYS A 287 50.77 -0.83 27.14
CA LYS A 287 49.85 -0.80 26.02
C LYS A 287 48.84 0.28 26.35
N MET A 288 48.98 1.44 25.72
CA MET A 288 47.84 2.33 25.48
C MET A 288 46.73 1.45 24.92
N ILE A 289 45.70 1.16 25.72
CA ILE A 289 44.60 0.27 25.32
C ILE A 289 43.76 1.05 24.29
N MET A 290 44.14 0.98 23.02
CA MET A 290 43.23 1.24 21.91
C MET A 290 42.38 -0.01 21.70
N GLN A 291 41.34 -0.15 22.52
CA GLN A 291 40.27 -1.10 22.26
C GLN A 291 39.11 -0.31 21.64
N GLY A 292 38.87 -0.49 20.34
CA GLY A 292 37.70 0.07 19.66
C GLY A 292 37.76 1.55 19.26
N GLY A 293 38.93 2.10 18.90
CA GLY A 293 39.01 3.43 18.25
C GLY A 293 38.85 4.65 19.16
N SER A 294 38.63 4.47 20.47
CA SER A 294 38.59 5.59 21.43
C SER A 294 39.93 5.73 22.17
N PHE A 295 40.49 6.94 22.14
CA PHE A 295 41.62 7.34 22.99
C PHE A 295 41.14 7.42 24.44
N ASN A 296 41.73 6.64 25.34
CA ASN A 296 41.44 6.68 26.77
C ASN A 296 42.62 7.35 27.51
N PRO A 297 42.65 8.70 27.63
CA PRO A 297 43.81 9.46 28.15
C PRO A 297 43.99 9.37 29.67
N ALA A 298 43.20 8.57 30.38
CA ALA A 298 43.11 8.63 31.84
C ALA A 298 43.48 7.31 32.50
N THR A 299 44.60 6.69 32.12
CA THR A 299 45.14 5.53 32.85
C THR A 299 46.63 5.75 33.17
N ALA A 300 46.91 6.09 34.42
CA ALA A 300 48.27 6.04 34.97
C ALA A 300 48.44 4.70 35.71
N PHE A 301 49.49 3.95 35.39
CA PHE A 301 49.82 2.67 36.01
C PHE A 301 50.94 2.88 37.03
N LEU A 302 50.67 2.59 38.30
CA LEU A 302 51.71 2.50 39.34
C LEU A 302 52.08 1.03 39.46
N ASN A 303 53.25 0.64 38.96
CA ASN A 303 53.80 -0.70 39.08
C ASN A 303 55.05 -0.65 39.97
N ALA A 304 54.89 -1.01 41.24
CA ALA A 304 55.98 -1.37 42.14
C ALA A 304 55.81 -2.85 42.49
N ASP A 305 56.87 -3.55 42.92
CA ASP A 305 56.85 -5.00 43.19
C ASP A 305 55.59 -5.42 44.00
N GLY A 306 54.64 -6.10 43.34
CA GLY A 306 53.35 -6.53 43.92
C GLY A 306 52.20 -5.50 44.01
N LEU A 307 52.35 -4.26 43.50
CA LEU A 307 51.35 -3.19 43.52
C LEU A 307 51.10 -2.68 42.09
N ALA A 308 49.89 -2.92 41.57
CA ALA A 308 49.40 -2.46 40.26
C ALA A 308 48.06 -1.71 40.44
N ALA A 309 48.09 -0.38 40.31
CA ALA A 309 46.90 0.47 40.45
C ALA A 309 46.68 1.32 39.19
N THR A 310 45.42 1.43 38.75
CA THR A 310 45.03 2.30 37.63
C THR A 310 44.16 3.45 38.11
N LEU A 311 44.66 4.67 37.93
CA LEU A 311 43.88 5.88 38.18
C LEU A 311 43.02 6.17 36.95
N SER A 312 41.70 6.31 37.12
CA SER A 312 40.78 6.70 36.04
C SER A 312 39.93 7.91 36.42
N PHE A 313 40.02 8.96 35.61
CA PHE A 313 39.19 10.16 35.69
C PHE A 313 38.75 10.53 34.27
N LEU A 314 37.59 10.04 33.86
CA LEU A 314 37.04 10.27 32.54
C LEU A 314 35.57 10.67 32.66
N ASN A 315 35.23 11.81 32.07
CA ASN A 315 33.85 12.19 31.84
C ASN A 315 33.63 12.19 30.33
N SER A 316 32.67 11.39 29.85
CA SER A 316 32.29 11.33 28.45
C SER A 316 30.82 11.69 28.30
N PHE A 317 30.52 12.39 27.22
CA PHE A 317 29.17 12.82 26.88
C PHE A 317 28.94 12.48 25.40
N ASN A 318 27.90 11.69 25.14
CA ASN A 318 27.49 11.34 23.79
C ASN A 318 26.00 11.70 23.63
N ASP A 319 25.69 12.42 22.55
CA ASP A 319 24.35 12.86 22.18
C ASP A 319 24.14 12.53 20.70
N THR A 320 23.13 11.73 20.41
CA THR A 320 22.79 11.30 19.05
C THR A 320 21.34 11.64 18.77
N ARG A 321 21.09 12.30 17.64
CA ARG A 321 19.74 12.64 17.16
C ARG A 321 19.52 12.03 15.78
N VAL A 322 18.46 11.24 15.65
CA VAL A 322 18.04 10.65 14.37
C VAL A 322 16.68 11.24 14.01
N VAL A 323 16.57 11.75 12.78
CA VAL A 323 15.33 12.30 12.23
C VAL A 323 15.00 11.53 10.96
N SER A 324 13.78 11.00 10.87
CA SER A 324 13.27 10.36 9.67
C SER A 324 11.94 10.98 9.27
N GLU A 325 11.84 11.48 8.05
CA GLU A 325 10.67 12.21 7.55
C GLU A 325 10.11 11.60 6.25
N PRO A 326 9.44 10.44 6.30
CA PRO A 326 8.71 9.92 5.15
C PRO A 326 7.52 10.82 4.80
N ARG A 327 7.37 11.11 3.50
CA ARG A 327 6.26 11.90 2.94
C ARG A 327 5.65 11.17 1.75
N MET A 328 4.33 11.22 1.64
CA MET A 328 3.58 10.65 0.52
C MET A 328 2.33 11.46 0.23
N VAL A 329 1.83 11.40 -1.00
CA VAL A 329 0.52 11.94 -1.38
C VAL A 329 -0.37 10.78 -1.79
N THR A 330 -1.62 10.80 -1.37
CA THR A 330 -2.62 9.80 -1.79
C THR A 330 -3.99 10.46 -1.98
N LEU A 331 -4.89 9.77 -2.66
CA LEU A 331 -6.28 10.19 -2.81
C LEU A 331 -7.06 9.94 -1.51
N ASP A 332 -8.14 10.69 -1.34
CA ASP A 332 -9.11 10.44 -0.28
C ASP A 332 -9.65 8.99 -0.35
N ASN A 333 -9.72 8.32 0.80
CA ASN A 333 -10.09 6.90 0.97
C ASN A 333 -9.20 5.88 0.24
N GLN A 334 -8.02 6.27 -0.25
CA GLN A 334 -7.08 5.37 -0.91
C GLN A 334 -5.88 5.07 0.00
N ALA A 335 -5.66 3.78 0.28
CA ALA A 335 -4.49 3.34 1.02
C ALA A 335 -3.21 3.57 0.20
N ALA A 336 -2.18 4.08 0.86
CA ALA A 336 -0.85 4.26 0.30
C ALA A 336 0.22 3.80 1.29
N SER A 337 1.30 3.24 0.76
CA SER A 337 2.42 2.76 1.55
C SER A 337 3.74 3.23 0.95
N ILE A 338 4.68 3.59 1.81
CA ILE A 338 6.07 3.89 1.44
C ILE A 338 7.00 3.06 2.32
N ASP A 339 7.92 2.36 1.68
CA ASP A 339 8.98 1.57 2.32
C ASP A 339 10.33 2.13 1.89
N VAL A 340 11.12 2.62 2.85
CA VAL A 340 12.46 3.16 2.59
C VAL A 340 13.46 2.37 3.42
N GLY A 341 14.45 1.78 2.78
CA GLY A 341 15.49 1.03 3.47
C GLY A 341 16.33 0.17 2.56
N LEU A 342 17.04 -0.78 3.16
CA LEU A 342 17.89 -1.72 2.47
C LEU A 342 17.58 -3.14 2.92
N LEU A 343 17.81 -4.10 2.02
CA LEU A 343 17.69 -5.52 2.31
C LEU A 343 19.03 -6.00 2.88
N PHE A 344 19.02 -6.49 4.11
CA PHE A 344 20.21 -6.98 4.79
C PHE A 344 20.36 -8.49 4.57
N PRO A 345 21.45 -8.97 3.95
CA PRO A 345 21.67 -10.39 3.76
C PRO A 345 22.12 -11.06 5.06
N ILE A 346 21.42 -12.12 5.45
CA ILE A 346 21.78 -13.04 6.53
C ILE A 346 22.29 -14.31 5.87
N VAL A 347 23.54 -14.64 6.14
CA VAL A 347 24.14 -15.88 5.65
C VAL A 347 23.85 -16.99 6.67
N GLN A 348 22.99 -17.92 6.30
CA GLN A 348 22.73 -19.13 7.06
C GLN A 348 23.70 -20.22 6.62
N THR A 349 24.60 -20.60 7.51
CA THR A 349 25.50 -21.73 7.31
C THR A 349 24.93 -22.96 8.01
N THR A 350 24.61 -23.99 7.23
CA THR A 350 24.23 -25.30 7.79
C THR A 350 25.49 -26.15 7.88
N ALA A 351 25.85 -26.57 9.10
CA ALA A 351 27.00 -27.43 9.32
C ALA A 351 26.80 -28.78 8.61
N GLY A 352 27.79 -29.20 7.84
CA GLY A 352 27.82 -30.53 7.23
C GLY A 352 28.06 -31.63 8.26
N THR A 353 27.47 -32.81 8.07
CA THR A 353 27.85 -34.02 8.80
C THR A 353 28.95 -34.78 8.05
N ALA A 354 29.51 -35.84 8.64
CA ALA A 354 30.65 -36.59 8.08
C ALA A 354 30.51 -37.04 6.61
N ASN A 355 29.28 -37.10 6.07
CA ASN A 355 28.98 -37.50 4.69
C ASN A 355 28.17 -36.46 3.88
N THR A 356 28.04 -35.21 4.35
CA THR A 356 27.27 -34.17 3.63
C THR A 356 27.97 -32.83 3.70
N THR A 357 28.32 -32.25 2.54
CA THR A 357 28.93 -30.91 2.46
C THR A 357 27.98 -29.88 3.06
N GLY A 358 28.49 -29.06 3.99
CA GLY A 358 27.73 -27.95 4.57
C GLY A 358 27.30 -26.96 3.50
N GLY A 359 26.07 -26.45 3.62
CA GLY A 359 25.48 -25.47 2.71
C GLY A 359 25.52 -24.06 3.28
N SER A 360 25.59 -23.05 2.40
CA SER A 360 25.40 -21.66 2.77
C SER A 360 24.23 -21.09 1.98
N GLN A 361 23.18 -20.67 2.65
CA GLN A 361 22.03 -20.00 2.06
C GLN A 361 22.01 -18.53 2.49
N VAL A 362 21.73 -17.62 1.55
CA VAL A 362 21.59 -16.19 1.86
C VAL A 362 20.10 -15.86 1.94
N GLU A 363 19.64 -15.38 3.09
CA GLU A 363 18.28 -14.89 3.31
C GLU A 363 18.30 -13.37 3.49
N TYR A 364 17.43 -12.63 2.80
CA TYR A 364 17.37 -11.17 2.92
C TYR A 364 16.31 -10.75 3.94
N THR A 365 16.69 -9.94 4.91
CA THR A 365 15.77 -9.30 5.87
C THR A 365 15.61 -7.81 5.56
N ASN A 366 14.38 -7.31 5.54
CA ASN A 366 14.07 -5.92 5.22
C ASN A 366 14.33 -5.00 6.43
N LEU A 367 15.36 -4.15 6.35
CA LEU A 367 15.59 -3.06 7.31
C LEU A 367 14.99 -1.77 6.74
N THR A 368 13.68 -1.60 6.93
CA THR A 368 12.93 -0.49 6.34
C THR A 368 12.22 0.37 7.38
N VAL A 369 12.05 1.65 7.02
CA VAL A 369 11.04 2.54 7.56
C VAL A 369 9.83 2.43 6.64
N SER A 370 8.78 1.82 7.16
CA SER A 370 7.51 1.57 6.49
C SER A 370 6.44 2.50 7.07
N LEU A 371 5.73 3.21 6.21
CA LEU A 371 4.56 4.00 6.58
C LEU A 371 3.42 3.59 5.66
N ASN A 372 2.35 3.03 6.24
CA ASN A 372 1.10 2.71 5.57
C ASN A 372 0.00 3.61 6.13
N VAL A 373 -0.67 4.34 5.26
CA VAL A 373 -1.69 5.31 5.64
C VAL A 373 -2.91 5.18 4.74
N THR A 374 -4.09 5.26 5.34
CA THR A 374 -5.36 5.47 4.62
C THR A 374 -6.00 6.75 5.17
N PRO A 375 -6.04 7.84 4.39
CA PRO A 375 -6.70 9.06 4.81
C PRO A 375 -8.18 9.04 4.44
N ARG A 376 -8.99 9.75 5.22
CA ARG A 376 -10.38 10.05 4.96
C ARG A 376 -10.70 11.48 5.35
N ILE A 377 -11.16 12.28 4.40
CA ILE A 377 -11.54 13.67 4.65
C ILE A 377 -12.93 13.70 5.28
N ALA A 378 -13.01 14.19 6.51
CA ALA A 378 -14.25 14.41 7.24
C ALA A 378 -14.78 15.83 7.04
N ALA A 379 -15.97 16.10 7.58
CA ALA A 379 -16.53 17.45 7.62
C ALA A 379 -15.59 18.41 8.39
N ASN A 380 -15.60 19.69 8.03
CA ASN A 380 -14.76 20.75 8.61
C ASN A 380 -13.24 20.62 8.31
N SER A 381 -12.86 20.12 7.14
CA SER A 381 -11.44 20.01 6.71
C SER A 381 -10.55 19.24 7.70
N THR A 382 -11.16 18.30 8.42
CA THR A 382 -10.47 17.41 9.34
C THR A 382 -10.24 16.08 8.64
N ILE A 383 -9.11 15.44 8.90
CA ILE A 383 -8.67 14.23 8.22
C ILE A 383 -8.58 13.12 9.25
N GLU A 384 -9.38 12.08 9.04
CA GLU A 384 -9.24 10.81 9.73
C GLU A 384 -8.11 10.04 9.05
N LEU A 385 -7.10 9.65 9.82
CA LEU A 385 -5.95 8.88 9.34
C LEU A 385 -5.90 7.55 10.07
N LYS A 386 -5.96 6.46 9.31
CA LYS A 386 -5.51 5.15 9.78
C LYS A 386 -4.03 5.01 9.44
N VAL A 387 -3.19 4.94 10.46
CA VAL A 387 -1.73 4.95 10.33
C VAL A 387 -1.16 3.65 10.90
N SER A 388 -0.37 2.96 10.10
CA SER A 388 0.48 1.84 10.53
C SER A 388 1.92 2.18 10.16
N GLN A 389 2.74 2.44 11.16
CA GLN A 389 4.15 2.76 10.98
C GLN A 389 5.02 1.68 11.60
N ARG A 390 5.97 1.17 10.81
CA ARG A 390 6.94 0.17 11.26
C ARG A 390 8.35 0.62 10.93
N ILE A 391 9.26 0.49 11.90
CA ILE A 391 10.68 0.81 11.74
C ILE A 391 11.47 -0.39 12.21
N ILE A 392 12.33 -0.92 11.35
CA ILE A 392 13.25 -2.01 11.68
C ILE A 392 14.68 -1.51 11.48
N ARG A 393 15.51 -1.65 12.51
CA ARG A 393 16.94 -1.30 12.45
C ARG A 393 17.80 -2.43 13.00
N LEU A 394 19.05 -2.49 12.54
CA LEU A 394 20.03 -3.42 13.07
C LEU A 394 20.34 -3.10 14.54
N GLY A 395 20.30 -4.12 15.39
CA GLY A 395 20.65 -4.07 16.80
C GLY A 395 22.06 -4.60 17.08
N PRO A 396 22.46 -4.71 18.36
CA PRO A 396 23.74 -5.31 18.72
C PRO A 396 23.81 -6.79 18.32
N VAL A 397 25.03 -7.27 18.11
CA VAL A 397 25.30 -8.69 17.88
C VAL A 397 25.17 -9.44 19.21
N PHE A 398 24.39 -10.51 19.22
CA PHE A 398 24.28 -11.43 20.34
C PHE A 398 25.18 -12.64 20.08
N GLU A 399 26.08 -12.89 21.02
CA GLU A 399 26.89 -14.09 21.04
C GLU A 399 26.15 -15.21 21.79
N SER A 400 25.91 -16.33 21.11
CA SER A 400 25.34 -17.54 21.71
C SER A 400 26.27 -18.72 21.50
N ARG A 401 26.61 -19.44 22.57
CA ARG A 401 27.38 -20.67 22.49
C ARG A 401 26.45 -21.87 22.39
N ILE A 402 26.39 -22.49 21.22
CA ILE A 402 25.66 -23.74 21.00
C ILE A 402 26.68 -24.82 20.66
N GLY A 403 26.73 -25.90 21.47
CA GLY A 403 27.67 -27.01 21.24
C GLY A 403 29.16 -26.64 21.39
N GLY A 404 29.49 -25.57 22.10
CA GLY A 404 30.88 -25.10 22.28
C GLY A 404 31.40 -24.19 21.17
N VAL A 405 30.62 -23.97 20.10
CA VAL A 405 30.92 -23.01 19.02
C VAL A 405 30.26 -21.68 19.35
N LEU A 406 31.02 -20.58 19.22
CA LEU A 406 30.51 -19.22 19.37
C LEU A 406 29.78 -18.82 18.08
N ASN A 407 28.48 -18.61 18.16
CA ASN A 407 27.67 -18.10 17.06
C ASN A 407 27.31 -16.64 17.35
N GLU A 408 27.62 -15.77 16.40
CA GLU A 408 27.22 -14.36 16.43
C GLU A 408 25.93 -14.20 15.62
N VAL A 409 24.87 -13.75 16.28
CA VAL A 409 23.56 -13.52 15.64
C VAL A 409 23.21 -12.04 15.78
N ASN A 410 22.87 -11.40 14.65
CA ASN A 410 22.40 -10.02 14.68
C ASN A 410 20.99 -9.95 15.31
N SER A 411 20.79 -9.00 16.23
CA SER A 411 19.43 -8.64 16.69
C SER A 411 18.87 -7.49 15.86
N PHE A 412 17.57 -7.24 15.97
CA PHE A 412 16.89 -6.14 15.30
C PHE A 412 16.03 -5.34 16.29
N PHE A 413 16.14 -4.02 16.22
CA PHE A 413 15.19 -3.12 16.88
C PHE A 413 13.97 -2.96 16.00
N THR A 414 12.80 -3.32 16.52
CA THR A 414 11.51 -3.09 15.87
C THR A 414 10.71 -2.06 16.64
N ARG A 415 10.08 -1.13 15.94
CA ARG A 415 9.13 -0.17 16.48
C ARG A 415 7.89 -0.21 15.60
N ASN A 416 6.74 -0.45 16.20
CA ASN A 416 5.47 -0.51 15.49
C ASN A 416 4.45 0.40 16.18
N ALA A 417 3.69 1.16 15.40
CA ALA A 417 2.64 2.04 15.86
C ALA A 417 1.42 1.94 14.93
N ASP A 418 0.33 1.39 15.45
CA ASP A 418 -0.95 1.25 14.76
C ASP A 418 -1.99 2.13 15.44
N THR A 419 -2.46 3.16 14.75
CA THR A 419 -3.37 4.16 15.33
C THR A 419 -4.41 4.63 14.32
N SER A 420 -5.56 5.08 14.82
CA SER A 420 -6.55 5.83 14.03
C SER A 420 -6.78 7.16 14.73
N VAL A 421 -6.53 8.26 14.03
CA VAL A 421 -6.55 9.60 14.62
C VAL A 421 -7.31 10.57 13.71
N LEU A 422 -7.89 11.60 14.32
CA LEU A 422 -8.61 12.66 13.62
C LEU A 422 -7.86 13.98 13.82
N ILE A 423 -7.39 14.59 12.74
CA ILE A 423 -6.48 15.76 12.79
C ILE A 423 -6.97 16.84 11.81
N PRO A 424 -7.06 18.12 12.21
CA PRO A 424 -7.31 19.21 11.26
C PRO A 424 -6.22 19.29 10.18
N SER A 425 -6.60 19.63 8.94
CA SER A 425 -5.64 19.80 7.85
C SER A 425 -4.58 20.86 8.19
N GLY A 426 -3.30 20.52 7.99
CA GLY A 426 -2.15 21.37 8.26
C GLY A 426 -1.65 21.35 9.71
N ASN A 427 -2.32 20.65 10.61
CA ASN A 427 -1.91 20.55 12.01
C ASN A 427 -1.07 19.29 12.24
N THR A 428 -0.03 19.42 13.06
CA THR A 428 0.79 18.27 13.49
C THR A 428 0.23 17.67 14.78
N LEU A 429 0.00 16.36 14.77
CA LEU A 429 -0.35 15.59 15.97
C LEU A 429 0.84 14.72 16.40
N VAL A 430 1.09 14.66 17.71
CA VAL A 430 1.98 13.65 18.30
C VAL A 430 1.19 12.35 18.44
N LEU A 431 1.54 11.33 17.64
CA LEU A 431 0.89 10.02 17.69
C LEU A 431 1.28 9.24 18.95
N GLY A 432 2.52 9.43 19.42
CA GLY A 432 3.03 8.76 20.60
C GLY A 432 4.53 8.94 20.78
N GLY A 433 5.07 8.27 21.78
CA GLY A 433 6.49 8.27 22.08
C GLY A 433 6.87 7.29 23.18
N LEU A 434 8.18 7.07 23.33
CA LEU A 434 8.76 6.24 24.39
C LEU A 434 9.94 7.00 24.99
N ILE A 435 9.93 7.16 26.31
CA ILE A 435 11.08 7.69 27.06
C ILE A 435 11.62 6.54 27.92
N SER A 436 12.87 6.18 27.69
CA SER A 436 13.63 5.25 28.54
C SER A 436 14.76 6.03 29.21
N ASP A 437 14.94 5.81 30.52
CA ASP A 437 16.01 6.42 31.30
C ASP A 437 16.59 5.35 32.21
N GLU A 438 17.75 4.83 31.83
CA GLU A 438 18.46 3.81 32.57
C GLU A 438 19.68 4.43 33.25
N THR A 439 19.78 4.28 34.56
CA THR A 439 20.95 4.72 35.32
C THR A 439 21.64 3.52 35.93
N SER A 440 22.86 3.25 35.46
CA SER A 440 23.74 2.22 36.02
C SER A 440 24.81 2.87 36.88
N THR A 441 24.86 2.47 38.15
CA THR A 441 25.90 2.92 39.09
C THR A 441 26.63 1.70 39.61
N ALA A 442 27.94 1.65 39.38
CA ALA A 442 28.82 0.62 39.91
C ALA A 442 29.85 1.28 40.84
N ASN A 443 29.98 0.74 42.05
CA ASN A 443 30.97 1.18 43.04
C ASN A 443 31.82 -0.02 43.43
N SER A 444 33.13 0.09 43.22
CA SER A 444 34.12 -0.86 43.71
C SER A 444 35.00 -0.14 44.72
N LYS A 445 35.15 -0.72 45.91
CA LYS A 445 35.98 -0.13 46.97
C LYS A 445 36.78 -1.20 47.72
N VAL A 446 37.92 -0.80 48.26
CA VAL A 446 38.68 -1.62 49.20
C VAL A 446 37.93 -1.61 50.55
N PRO A 447 37.60 -2.76 51.15
CA PRO A 447 36.97 -2.82 52.47
C PRO A 447 37.79 -2.05 53.51
N ILE A 448 37.12 -1.40 54.47
CA ILE A 448 37.71 -0.55 55.53
C ILE A 448 38.35 0.74 54.97
N MET A 449 39.32 0.66 54.07
CA MET A 449 40.08 1.81 53.56
C MET A 449 39.26 2.72 52.64
N GLY A 450 38.30 2.16 51.90
CA GLY A 450 37.37 2.91 51.04
C GLY A 450 36.34 3.75 51.79
N ASP A 451 36.12 3.47 53.08
CA ASP A 451 35.10 4.13 53.91
C ASP A 451 35.67 5.21 54.84
N ILE A 452 37.00 5.42 54.84
CA ILE A 452 37.64 6.45 55.67
C ILE A 452 37.28 7.84 55.11
N PRO A 453 36.81 8.79 55.94
CA PRO A 453 36.58 10.16 55.51
C PRO A 453 37.89 10.81 55.00
N VAL A 454 37.79 11.74 54.04
CA VAL A 454 38.92 12.44 53.39
C VAL A 454 39.76 11.57 52.45
N VAL A 455 40.26 10.41 52.87
CA VAL A 455 41.19 9.56 52.08
C VAL A 455 40.53 8.40 51.35
N GLY A 456 39.30 8.01 51.71
CA GLY A 456 38.58 6.89 51.09
C GLY A 456 38.34 7.05 49.59
N GLY A 457 38.39 8.30 49.08
CA GLY A 457 38.37 8.59 47.64
C GLY A 457 39.49 7.96 46.83
N LEU A 458 40.65 7.68 47.44
CA LEU A 458 41.78 6.99 46.80
C LEU A 458 41.61 5.47 46.79
N PHE A 459 40.71 4.92 47.60
CA PHE A 459 40.50 3.48 47.77
C PHE A 459 39.17 3.00 47.18
N ARG A 460 38.54 3.82 46.33
CA ARG A 460 37.30 3.50 45.64
C ARG A 460 37.35 3.89 44.16
N HIS A 461 36.51 3.24 43.39
CA HIS A 461 36.28 3.43 41.97
C HIS A 461 34.76 3.49 41.73
N ASP A 462 34.29 4.67 41.33
CA ASP A 462 32.89 4.93 41.02
C ASP A 462 32.72 5.04 39.50
N SER A 463 31.82 4.24 38.95
CA SER A 463 31.37 4.32 37.55
C SER A 463 29.88 4.64 37.55
N LYS A 464 29.51 5.76 36.92
CA LYS A 464 28.12 6.15 36.73
C LYS A 464 27.85 6.34 35.25
N ARG A 465 26.90 5.58 34.72
CA ARG A 465 26.41 5.69 33.36
C ARG A 465 24.92 5.96 33.40
N ARG A 466 24.47 6.92 32.61
CA ARG A 466 23.04 7.16 32.38
C ARG A 466 22.79 7.11 30.89
N GLU A 467 21.74 6.42 30.49
CA GLU A 467 21.33 6.24 29.11
C GLU A 467 19.87 6.68 29.01
N LYS A 468 19.65 7.79 28.30
CA LYS A 468 18.32 8.37 28.11
C LYS A 468 17.95 8.34 26.64
N ASN A 469 16.93 7.56 26.30
CA ASN A 469 16.39 7.41 24.96
C ASN A 469 15.00 8.04 24.89
N ASN A 470 14.82 9.03 24.02
CA ASN A 470 13.52 9.64 23.73
C ASN A 470 13.14 9.33 22.28
N LEU A 471 11.95 8.79 22.08
CA LEU A 471 11.34 8.57 20.78
C LEU A 471 10.03 9.36 20.74
N MET A 472 9.81 10.12 19.68
CA MET A 472 8.56 10.83 19.41
C MET A 472 8.15 10.63 17.97
N LEU A 473 6.85 10.38 17.76
CA LEU A 473 6.25 10.23 16.45
C LEU A 473 5.24 11.35 16.22
N PHE A 474 5.42 12.07 15.11
CA PHE A 474 4.56 13.14 14.65
C PHE A 474 3.94 12.77 13.30
N ILE A 475 2.73 13.23 13.07
CA ILE A 475 2.10 13.16 11.75
C ILE A 475 1.40 14.49 11.43
N THR A 476 1.51 14.91 10.19
CA THR A 476 0.90 16.14 9.67
C THR A 476 0.21 15.82 8.34
N PRO A 477 -1.12 15.74 8.30
CA PRO A 477 -1.86 15.62 7.06
C PRO A 477 -2.22 17.01 6.51
N THR A 478 -2.09 17.18 5.19
CA THR A 478 -2.42 18.44 4.50
C THR A 478 -3.24 18.12 3.25
N ILE A 479 -4.42 18.74 3.09
CA ILE A 479 -5.21 18.64 1.86
C ILE A 479 -4.49 19.42 0.77
N VAL A 480 -4.21 18.77 -0.36
CA VAL A 480 -3.61 19.41 -1.54
C VAL A 480 -4.69 20.21 -2.27
N GLY A 481 -4.45 21.50 -2.47
CA GLY A 481 -5.36 22.40 -3.16
C GLY A 481 -5.00 22.58 -4.64
N ASP A 482 -5.91 23.17 -5.41
CA ASP A 482 -5.70 23.41 -6.84
C ASP A 482 -4.51 24.33 -7.13
N THR A 483 -4.19 25.23 -6.19
CA THR A 483 -3.04 26.15 -6.28
C THR A 483 -1.68 25.46 -6.14
N ASP A 484 -1.66 24.25 -5.58
CA ASP A 484 -0.43 23.48 -5.38
C ASP A 484 0.03 22.79 -6.68
N PHE A 485 -0.87 22.64 -7.65
CA PHE A 485 -0.54 22.10 -8.98
C PHE A 485 0.08 23.19 -9.85
N GLN A 486 1.41 23.26 -9.86
CA GLN A 486 2.13 24.10 -10.82
C GLN A 486 2.50 23.27 -12.06
N PRO A 487 2.11 23.69 -13.27
CA PRO A 487 2.53 23.00 -14.48
C PRO A 487 4.04 23.17 -14.63
N THR A 488 4.79 22.08 -14.47
CA THR A 488 6.22 22.07 -14.79
C THR A 488 6.35 22.23 -16.30
N THR A 489 6.88 23.37 -16.74
CA THR A 489 7.22 23.58 -18.15
C THR A 489 8.44 22.71 -18.49
N THR A 490 8.20 21.46 -18.87
CA THR A 490 9.27 20.57 -19.33
C THR A 490 9.51 20.85 -20.81
N SER A 491 10.71 21.34 -21.14
CA SER A 491 11.17 21.38 -22.52
C SER A 491 11.68 20.01 -22.97
N PHE A 492 11.43 18.92 -22.23
CA PHE A 492 12.03 17.60 -22.49
C PHE A 492 11.75 17.09 -23.92
N LEU A 493 10.52 17.27 -24.41
CA LEU A 493 10.15 16.90 -25.78
C LEU A 493 10.72 17.86 -26.85
N GLN A 494 11.18 19.05 -26.44
CA GLN A 494 11.74 20.08 -27.33
C GLN A 494 13.28 20.14 -27.26
N SER A 495 13.87 19.68 -26.16
CA SER A 495 15.31 19.53 -26.03
C SER A 495 15.71 18.34 -26.88
N LYS A 496 16.46 18.62 -27.95
CA LYS A 496 17.22 17.55 -28.60
C LYS A 496 18.08 16.89 -27.51
N PRO A 497 18.14 15.55 -27.45
CA PRO A 497 19.08 14.89 -26.56
C PRO A 497 20.44 15.52 -26.83
N VAL A 498 21.12 15.99 -25.77
CA VAL A 498 22.49 16.44 -25.90
C VAL A 498 23.24 15.24 -26.45
N GLY A 499 23.57 15.28 -27.74
CA GLY A 499 24.40 14.28 -28.35
C GLY A 499 25.69 14.29 -27.56
N VAL A 500 25.92 13.22 -26.80
CA VAL A 500 27.27 12.93 -26.34
C VAL A 500 28.03 12.72 -27.65
N ASP A 501 28.95 13.63 -27.96
CA ASP A 501 29.79 13.46 -29.14
C ASP A 501 30.57 12.17 -28.90
N GLU A 502 30.17 11.08 -29.57
CA GLU A 502 30.74 9.74 -29.39
C GLU A 502 32.25 9.73 -29.73
N THR A 503 32.70 10.78 -30.40
CA THR A 503 34.11 11.05 -30.73
C THR A 503 34.86 11.86 -29.68
N ASP A 504 34.21 12.37 -28.64
CA ASP A 504 34.82 13.10 -27.54
C ASP A 504 35.16 12.17 -26.35
N TRP A 505 36.24 11.40 -26.54
CA TRP A 505 36.86 10.58 -25.50
C TRP A 505 37.76 11.40 -24.55
N SER A 506 37.77 12.75 -24.62
CA SER A 506 38.63 13.60 -23.80
C SER A 506 38.35 13.52 -22.29
N ALA A 507 37.16 13.06 -21.90
CA ALA A 507 36.82 12.79 -20.51
C ALA A 507 37.48 11.52 -19.94
N TRP A 508 37.91 10.59 -20.81
CA TRP A 508 38.53 9.32 -20.45
C TRP A 508 40.02 9.26 -20.83
N ASP A 509 40.46 10.01 -21.84
CA ASP A 509 41.88 10.16 -22.18
C ASP A 509 42.51 11.31 -21.39
N SER A 510 42.89 10.98 -20.15
CA SER A 510 43.73 11.84 -19.30
C SER A 510 45.20 11.95 -19.77
N GLY A 511 45.56 11.34 -20.91
CA GLY A 511 46.91 11.27 -21.45
C GLY A 511 47.23 12.31 -22.53
N GLN A 512 46.24 13.02 -23.09
CA GLN A 512 46.52 14.07 -24.07
C GLN A 512 46.88 15.40 -23.37
N PRO A 513 47.98 16.07 -23.78
CA PRO A 513 48.30 17.38 -23.25
C PRO A 513 47.16 18.35 -23.57
N ARG A 514 46.63 18.98 -22.53
CA ARG A 514 45.55 19.96 -22.62
C ARG A 514 45.88 21.03 -23.66
N ASP A 515 45.14 21.02 -24.77
CA ASP A 515 45.28 22.00 -25.85
C ASP A 515 44.80 23.37 -25.36
N TRP A 516 45.75 24.21 -24.99
CA TRP A 516 45.56 25.57 -24.48
C TRP A 516 45.25 26.58 -25.59
N SER A 517 45.24 26.17 -26.86
CA SER A 517 44.90 27.04 -27.99
C SER A 517 43.39 27.19 -28.21
N LYS A 518 42.57 26.25 -27.71
CA LYS A 518 41.12 26.34 -27.76
C LYS A 518 40.61 27.24 -26.63
N LYS A 519 40.39 28.52 -26.96
CA LYS A 519 39.67 29.45 -26.07
C LYS A 519 38.33 28.83 -25.68
N GLY A 520 38.17 28.59 -24.38
CA GLY A 520 36.98 27.96 -23.81
C GLY A 520 35.70 28.60 -24.35
N VAL A 521 34.90 27.79 -25.03
CA VAL A 521 33.50 28.10 -25.24
C VAL A 521 32.90 28.23 -23.84
N LYS A 522 32.43 29.43 -23.50
CA LYS A 522 31.74 29.70 -22.24
C LYS A 522 30.60 28.70 -22.12
N GLY A 523 30.79 27.70 -21.25
CA GLY A 523 29.72 26.83 -20.80
C GLY A 523 28.58 27.71 -20.32
N GLY A 524 27.43 27.58 -20.97
CA GLY A 524 26.21 28.25 -20.58
C GLY A 524 25.98 27.96 -19.10
N ALA A 525 25.69 29.02 -18.34
CA ALA A 525 25.39 28.95 -16.94
C ALA A 525 24.20 28.01 -16.71
N VAL A 526 24.48 26.75 -16.36
CA VAL A 526 23.51 25.90 -15.69
C VAL A 526 23.42 26.45 -14.28
N LYS A 527 22.48 27.37 -14.06
CA LYS A 527 22.01 27.70 -12.70
C LYS A 527 21.30 26.47 -12.15
N THR A 528 22.05 25.56 -11.55
CA THR A 528 21.51 24.60 -10.60
C THR A 528 21.12 25.38 -9.34
N ARG A 529 19.84 25.76 -9.25
CA ARG A 529 19.18 25.95 -7.96
C ARG A 529 18.83 24.55 -7.45
N TRP A 530 19.57 24.09 -6.46
CA TRP A 530 19.07 23.10 -5.51
C TRP A 530 18.34 23.81 -4.39
#